data_AF-A0A2N3EK26-F1
#
_entry.id   AF-A0A2N3EK26-F1
#
_cell.length_a   1.000
_cell.length_b   1.000
_cell.length_c   1.000
_cell.angle_alpha   90.00
_cell.angle_beta   90.00
_cell.angle_gamma   90.00
#
_symmetry.space_group_name_H-M   'P 1'
#
loop_
_entity.id
_entity.type
_entity.pdbx_description
1 polymer ?
#
loop_
_entity_poly.entity_id
_entity_poly.type
_entity_poly.pdbx_seq_one_letter_code
_entity_poly.pdbx_strand_id
1 'polypeptide(L)'
;MAAGNARARRVRSVQIDNGALHAAVAALRMATGLAAGEAALASLSALIAMPKAIWSPDVAWPLFDPRADAFMRRQGWPEEIIAGLWRDHVALRMPLNIRCRFEHTPFAISLTDDHRRRRAPYSGEQKRVAAMMLALGFHAVLVVPVHLPRGRVAMLGWAGPQTLVEVEALLAVAGPALLAAGHYFSALAASEAGADGPREEERTPLTPREWDCLRLLAQGFREAEIAQQNGIAPTTVRYHLDNVAAKFGAKTRAHAAAIAAGLGLVGEV
;
A
#
# COMPACT_ATOMS: atom_id res chain seq x y z
N MET A 1 9.58 46.92 13.40
CA MET A 1 8.22 46.37 13.20
C MET A 1 7.79 46.65 11.77
N ALA A 2 7.91 45.66 10.89
CA ALA A 2 7.27 45.64 9.57
C ALA A 2 6.97 44.17 9.27
N ALA A 3 5.90 43.70 9.92
CA ALA A 3 5.40 42.35 9.77
C ALA A 3 4.51 42.25 8.53
N GLY A 4 4.73 41.19 7.75
CA GLY A 4 3.65 40.38 7.19
C GLY A 4 2.81 41.02 6.09
N ASN A 5 3.24 40.88 4.84
CA ASN A 5 2.29 40.63 3.75
C ASN A 5 2.99 40.15 2.48
N ALA A 6 3.28 38.84 2.39
CA ALA A 6 3.55 38.21 1.10
C ALA A 6 3.19 36.72 1.13
N ARG A 7 2.07 36.41 0.47
CA ARG A 7 1.64 35.09 -0.02
C ARG A 7 1.00 34.11 0.97
N ALA A 8 -0.13 34.52 1.54
CA ALA A 8 -1.27 33.59 1.62
C ALA A 8 -1.85 33.42 0.20
N ARG A 9 -1.26 32.51 -0.59
CA ARG A 9 -1.86 32.07 -1.86
C ARG A 9 -3.14 31.34 -1.46
N ARG A 10 -4.32 31.99 -1.56
CA ARG A 10 -5.61 31.35 -1.30
C ARG A 10 -5.65 30.07 -2.13
N VAL A 11 -5.55 28.92 -1.47
CA VAL A 11 -5.84 27.62 -2.09
C VAL A 11 -7.27 27.76 -2.61
N ARG A 12 -7.45 27.67 -3.93
CA ARG A 12 -8.81 27.63 -4.49
C ARG A 12 -9.51 26.47 -3.79
N SER A 13 -10.68 26.72 -3.20
CA SER A 13 -11.47 25.65 -2.60
C SER A 13 -11.73 24.60 -3.68
N VAL A 14 -11.16 23.41 -3.51
CA VAL A 14 -11.37 22.29 -4.41
C VAL A 14 -12.84 21.90 -4.28
N GLN A 15 -13.67 22.33 -5.23
CA GLN A 15 -15.07 21.91 -5.30
C GLN A 15 -15.14 20.58 -6.05
N ILE A 16 -15.38 19.50 -5.32
CA ILE A 16 -15.63 18.17 -5.88
C ILE A 16 -17.12 17.88 -5.72
N ASP A 17 -17.74 17.39 -6.79
CA ASP A 17 -19.09 16.87 -6.72
C ASP A 17 -19.09 15.58 -5.89
N ASN A 18 -19.50 15.69 -4.62
CA ASN A 18 -19.58 14.55 -3.71
C ASN A 18 -20.57 13.48 -4.19
N GLY A 19 -21.65 13.86 -4.87
CA GLY A 19 -22.61 12.92 -5.43
C GLY A 19 -21.98 12.07 -6.54
N ALA A 20 -21.29 12.71 -7.47
CA ALA A 20 -20.55 12.04 -8.53
C ALA A 20 -19.39 11.18 -7.97
N LEU A 21 -18.70 11.67 -6.94
CA LEU A 21 -17.64 10.92 -6.25
C LEU A 21 -18.17 9.62 -5.64
N HIS A 22 -19.28 9.70 -4.89
CA HIS A 22 -19.92 8.52 -4.32
C HIS A 22 -20.43 7.55 -5.40
N ALA A 23 -21.01 8.07 -6.48
CA ALA A 23 -21.47 7.25 -7.60
C ALA A 23 -20.32 6.48 -8.27
N ALA A 24 -19.17 7.12 -8.48
CA ALA A 24 -18.00 6.46 -9.05
C ALA A 24 -17.43 5.36 -8.13
N VAL A 25 -17.39 5.60 -6.82
CA VAL A 25 -16.99 4.56 -5.83
C VAL A 25 -18.00 3.41 -5.79
N ALA A 26 -19.30 3.70 -5.87
CA ALA A 26 -20.35 2.67 -5.93
C ALA A 26 -20.23 1.83 -7.21
N ALA A 27 -19.98 2.46 -8.36
CA ALA A 27 -19.73 1.76 -9.62
C ALA A 27 -18.51 0.83 -9.52
N LEU A 28 -17.43 1.28 -8.86
CA LEU A 28 -16.24 0.47 -8.63
C LEU A 28 -16.53 -0.73 -7.71
N ARG A 29 -17.32 -0.55 -6.65
CA ARG A 29 -17.76 -1.64 -5.76
C ARG A 29 -18.59 -2.69 -6.50
N MET A 30 -19.41 -2.26 -7.46
CA MET A 30 -20.30 -3.14 -8.22
C MET A 30 -19.68 -3.68 -9.52
N ALA A 31 -18.44 -3.30 -9.83
CA ALA A 31 -17.77 -3.68 -11.05
C ALA A 31 -17.57 -5.20 -11.12
N THR A 32 -17.93 -5.79 -12.26
CA THR A 32 -17.62 -7.18 -12.59
C THR A 32 -16.49 -7.20 -13.61
N GLY A 33 -15.29 -7.56 -13.16
CA GLY A 33 -14.07 -7.57 -13.96
C GLY A 33 -13.32 -6.23 -14.03
N LEU A 34 -12.03 -6.31 -14.36
CA LEU A 34 -11.10 -5.16 -14.33
C LEU A 34 -11.50 -4.02 -15.26
N ALA A 35 -12.10 -4.30 -16.42
CA ALA A 35 -12.50 -3.25 -17.37
C ALA A 35 -13.55 -2.30 -16.78
N ALA A 36 -14.57 -2.83 -16.10
CA ALA A 36 -15.57 -2.02 -15.41
C ALA A 36 -14.96 -1.24 -14.23
N GLY A 37 -14.04 -1.87 -13.49
CA GLY A 37 -13.30 -1.22 -12.42
C GLY A 37 -12.46 -0.04 -12.93
N GLU A 38 -11.73 -0.23 -14.03
CA GLU A 38 -10.92 0.82 -14.66
C GLU A 38 -11.78 1.97 -15.21
N ALA A 39 -12.98 1.70 -15.74
CA ALA A 39 -13.92 2.74 -16.14
C ALA A 39 -14.39 3.59 -14.95
N ALA A 40 -14.65 2.97 -13.79
CA ALA A 40 -14.98 3.69 -12.57
C ALA A 40 -13.79 4.50 -12.03
N LEU A 41 -12.56 3.97 -12.13
CA LEU A 41 -11.33 4.72 -11.82
C LEU A 41 -11.13 5.91 -12.76
N ALA A 42 -11.50 5.81 -14.03
CA ALA A 42 -11.45 6.92 -14.97
C ALA A 42 -12.44 8.04 -14.59
N SER A 43 -13.64 7.70 -14.12
CA SER A 43 -14.58 8.68 -13.57
C SER A 43 -14.02 9.38 -12.32
N LEU A 44 -13.41 8.63 -11.41
CA LEU A 44 -12.72 9.21 -10.24
C LEU A 44 -11.58 10.14 -10.67
N SER A 45 -10.75 9.69 -11.61
CA SER A 45 -9.63 10.43 -12.20
C SER A 45 -10.08 11.78 -12.78
N ALA A 46 -11.24 11.81 -13.46
CA ALA A 46 -11.81 13.05 -13.99
C ALA A 46 -12.27 14.00 -12.88
N LEU A 47 -12.95 13.48 -11.85
CA LEU A 47 -13.44 14.28 -10.71
C LEU A 47 -12.30 14.91 -9.90
N ILE A 48 -11.19 14.19 -9.71
CA ILE A 48 -10.01 14.70 -9.00
C ILE A 48 -9.03 15.46 -9.92
N ALA A 49 -9.33 15.50 -11.22
CA ALA A 49 -8.48 16.07 -12.27
C ALA A 49 -7.03 15.53 -12.30
N MET A 50 -6.82 14.27 -11.89
CA MET A 50 -5.50 13.62 -11.90
C MET A 50 -5.50 12.47 -12.91
N PRO A 51 -5.10 12.71 -14.16
CA PRO A 51 -5.46 11.88 -15.32
C PRO A 51 -4.76 10.52 -15.42
N LYS A 52 -3.72 10.25 -14.63
CA LYS A 52 -2.93 9.02 -14.77
C LYS A 52 -2.98 8.17 -13.52
N ALA A 53 -3.88 7.19 -13.53
CA ALA A 53 -3.95 6.20 -12.46
C ALA A 53 -2.70 5.30 -12.46
N ILE A 54 -2.27 4.90 -11.27
CA ILE A 54 -1.15 4.01 -10.98
C ILE A 54 -1.69 2.95 -10.03
N TRP A 55 -1.33 1.69 -10.23
CA TRP A 55 -1.73 0.63 -9.32
C TRP A 55 -0.59 -0.37 -9.14
N SER A 56 -0.44 -0.83 -7.90
CA SER A 56 0.41 -1.97 -7.55
C SER A 56 -0.39 -2.95 -6.68
N PRO A 57 -0.48 -4.24 -7.06
CA PRO A 57 -1.15 -5.26 -6.26
C PRO A 57 -0.39 -5.63 -4.99
N ASP A 58 0.91 -5.32 -4.93
CA ASP A 58 1.76 -5.58 -3.77
C ASP A 58 3.04 -4.71 -3.80
N VAL A 59 3.12 -3.70 -2.93
CA VAL A 59 4.32 -2.86 -2.77
C VAL A 59 5.41 -3.52 -1.92
N ALA A 60 5.10 -4.65 -1.25
CA ALA A 60 6.09 -5.51 -0.62
C ALA A 60 6.84 -6.37 -1.64
N TRP A 61 6.27 -6.55 -2.83
CA TRP A 61 6.91 -7.15 -4.00
C TRP A 61 7.16 -6.11 -5.11
N PRO A 62 8.08 -5.15 -4.92
CA PRO A 62 8.34 -4.07 -5.88
C PRO A 62 9.08 -4.50 -7.16
N LEU A 63 9.02 -5.79 -7.51
CA LEU A 63 9.53 -6.33 -8.77
C LEU A 63 8.44 -6.26 -9.85
N PHE A 64 8.78 -6.69 -11.07
CA PHE A 64 7.83 -6.73 -12.17
C PHE A 64 6.57 -7.55 -11.81
N ASP A 65 5.40 -6.92 -11.95
CA ASP A 65 4.10 -7.58 -11.89
C ASP A 65 3.36 -7.36 -13.22
N PRO A 66 3.01 -8.43 -13.96
CA PRO A 66 2.39 -8.29 -15.28
C PRO A 66 1.01 -7.62 -15.24
N ARG A 67 0.29 -7.69 -14.11
CA ARG A 67 -1.01 -7.04 -13.94
C ARG A 67 -0.85 -5.54 -13.77
N ALA A 68 0.13 -5.11 -12.97
CA ALA A 68 0.45 -3.70 -12.79
C ALA A 68 0.99 -3.06 -14.09
N ASP A 69 1.86 -3.78 -14.80
CA ASP A 69 2.37 -3.37 -16.12
C ASP A 69 1.23 -3.18 -17.13
N ALA A 70 0.37 -4.20 -17.30
CA ALA A 70 -0.76 -4.13 -18.21
C ALA A 70 -1.75 -3.01 -17.84
N PHE A 71 -1.98 -2.80 -16.54
CA PHE A 71 -2.78 -1.68 -16.06
C PHE A 71 -2.16 -0.33 -16.48
N MET A 72 -0.87 -0.10 -16.21
CA MET A 72 -0.21 1.16 -16.58
C MET A 72 -0.25 1.42 -18.08
N ARG A 73 -0.08 0.38 -18.91
CA ARG A 73 -0.22 0.48 -20.38
C ARG A 73 -1.63 0.92 -20.78
N ARG A 74 -2.68 0.34 -20.20
CA ARG A 74 -4.08 0.74 -20.45
C ARG A 74 -4.39 2.15 -19.98
N GLN A 75 -3.77 2.62 -18.90
CA GLN A 75 -3.85 4.01 -18.44
C GLN A 75 -3.01 4.97 -19.34
N GLY A 76 -2.33 4.44 -20.35
CA GLY A 76 -1.55 5.21 -21.33
C GLY A 76 -0.30 5.84 -20.75
N TRP A 77 0.37 5.18 -19.81
CA TRP A 77 1.70 5.61 -19.37
C TRP A 77 2.74 5.43 -20.49
N PRO A 78 3.68 6.38 -20.67
CA PRO A 78 4.76 6.23 -21.64
C PRO A 78 5.63 5.00 -21.36
N GLU A 79 6.07 4.33 -22.43
CA GLU A 79 6.86 3.09 -22.33
C GLU A 79 8.13 3.28 -21.51
N GLU A 80 8.78 4.44 -21.65
CA GLU A 80 10.03 4.74 -20.97
C GLU A 80 9.82 4.88 -19.46
N ILE A 81 8.65 5.37 -19.00
CA ILE A 81 8.31 5.42 -17.58
C ILE A 81 8.05 4.01 -17.05
N ILE A 82 7.30 3.20 -17.80
CA ILE A 82 7.01 1.80 -17.43
C ILE A 82 8.33 1.00 -17.35
N ALA A 83 9.20 1.13 -18.36
CA ALA A 83 10.50 0.50 -18.40
C ALA A 83 11.38 0.93 -17.22
N GLY A 84 11.43 2.22 -16.88
CA GLY A 84 12.19 2.72 -15.74
C GLY A 84 11.72 2.14 -14.40
N LEU A 85 10.41 1.92 -14.24
CA LEU A 85 9.86 1.29 -13.03
C LEU A 85 10.34 -0.14 -12.84
N TRP A 86 10.29 -0.95 -13.91
CA TRP A 86 10.54 -2.40 -13.84
C TRP A 86 11.99 -2.79 -14.12
N ARG A 87 12.55 -2.35 -15.26
CA ARG A 87 13.88 -2.77 -15.74
C ARG A 87 15.00 -2.11 -14.92
N ASP A 88 14.79 -0.85 -14.56
CA ASP A 88 15.79 -0.04 -13.85
C ASP A 88 15.52 0.02 -12.34
N HIS A 89 14.60 -0.82 -11.86
CA HIS A 89 14.32 -1.05 -10.45
C HIS A 89 13.97 0.22 -9.66
N VAL A 90 13.42 1.25 -10.33
CA VAL A 90 13.00 2.49 -9.66
C VAL A 90 11.97 2.18 -8.59
N ALA A 91 11.03 1.27 -8.87
CA ALA A 91 10.01 0.83 -7.93
C ALA A 91 10.58 0.31 -6.59
N LEU A 92 11.76 -0.34 -6.59
CA LEU A 92 12.42 -0.80 -5.36
C LEU A 92 12.75 0.34 -4.40
N ARG A 93 13.11 1.51 -4.94
CA ARG A 93 13.64 2.64 -4.18
C ARG A 93 12.65 3.79 -4.06
N MET A 94 11.45 3.66 -4.64
CA MET A 94 10.44 4.72 -4.62
C MET A 94 9.99 5.02 -3.19
N PRO A 95 10.12 6.27 -2.71
CA PRO A 95 9.67 6.64 -1.37
C PRO A 95 8.18 6.35 -1.14
N LEU A 96 7.36 6.39 -2.19
CA LEU A 96 5.92 6.11 -2.10
C LEU A 96 5.64 4.67 -1.65
N ASN A 97 6.38 3.69 -2.18
CA ASN A 97 6.22 2.27 -1.82
C ASN A 97 6.61 2.01 -0.37
N ILE A 98 7.66 2.68 0.11
CA ILE A 98 8.06 2.60 1.52
C ILE A 98 7.01 3.25 2.41
N ARG A 99 6.53 4.44 2.02
CA ARG A 99 5.54 5.19 2.79
C ARG A 99 4.22 4.44 2.95
N CYS A 100 3.77 3.70 1.92
CA CYS A 100 2.59 2.83 2.01
C CYS A 100 2.67 1.79 3.13
N ARG A 101 3.85 1.47 3.65
CA ARG A 101 4.02 0.53 4.79
C ARG A 101 3.72 1.18 6.15
N PHE A 102 3.79 2.50 6.24
CA PHE A 102 3.64 3.24 7.50
C PHE A 102 2.41 4.16 7.50
N GLU A 103 1.89 4.49 6.33
CA GLU A 103 0.66 5.26 6.15
C GLU A 103 -0.50 4.31 5.92
N HIS A 104 -1.62 4.56 6.59
CA HIS A 104 -2.87 3.81 6.42
C HIS A 104 -3.99 4.68 5.82
N THR A 105 -3.72 5.97 5.59
CA THR A 105 -4.63 6.91 4.91
C THR A 105 -4.01 7.42 3.61
N PRO A 106 -4.84 7.90 2.66
CA PRO A 106 -4.33 8.51 1.45
C PRO A 106 -3.38 9.68 1.73
N PHE A 107 -2.37 9.85 0.87
CA PHE A 107 -1.37 10.89 1.01
C PHE A 107 -0.89 11.44 -0.33
N ALA A 108 -0.26 12.61 -0.30
CA ALA A 108 0.31 13.25 -1.47
C ALA A 108 1.85 13.18 -1.46
N ILE A 109 2.45 13.13 -2.66
CA ILE A 109 3.88 13.24 -2.90
C ILE A 109 4.12 14.28 -3.99
N SER A 110 5.06 15.18 -3.73
CA SER A 110 5.56 16.13 -4.73
C SER A 110 6.61 15.49 -5.63
N LEU A 111 6.47 15.68 -6.94
CA LEU A 111 7.49 15.31 -7.92
C LEU A 111 8.63 16.34 -7.95
N THR A 112 8.39 17.56 -7.48
CA THR A 112 9.41 18.58 -7.21
C THR A 112 10.07 18.35 -5.84
N ASP A 113 11.31 18.80 -5.67
CA ASP A 113 12.08 18.68 -4.41
C ASP A 113 11.67 19.74 -3.35
N ASP A 114 10.67 20.55 -3.65
CA ASP A 114 10.20 21.71 -2.85
C ASP A 114 9.81 21.37 -1.40
N HIS A 115 9.33 20.16 -1.16
CA HIS A 115 8.91 19.69 0.16
C HIS A 115 9.88 18.69 0.82
N ARG A 116 11.04 18.42 0.20
CA ARG A 116 11.99 17.37 0.63
C ARG A 116 13.10 17.84 1.56
N ARG A 117 12.84 18.82 2.43
CA ARG A 117 13.88 19.43 3.30
C ARG A 117 14.67 18.43 4.17
N ARG A 118 14.18 17.20 4.38
CA ARG A 118 14.83 16.14 5.17
C ARG A 118 15.09 14.82 4.44
N ARG A 119 14.90 14.76 3.11
CA ARG A 119 15.14 13.52 2.32
C ARG A 119 16.30 13.74 1.35
N ALA A 120 17.07 12.68 1.10
CA ALA A 120 18.06 12.70 0.03
C ALA A 120 17.36 13.01 -1.30
N PRO A 121 17.94 13.89 -2.16
CA PRO A 121 17.41 14.16 -3.48
C PRO A 121 17.29 12.87 -4.31
N TYR A 122 16.39 12.89 -5.31
CA TYR A 122 16.37 11.80 -6.30
C TYR A 122 17.72 11.72 -7.02
N SER A 123 18.19 10.49 -7.21
CA SER A 123 19.44 10.19 -7.90
C SER A 123 19.23 9.12 -8.96
N GLY A 124 20.14 9.07 -9.95
CA GLY A 124 20.10 8.09 -11.02
C GLY A 124 18.75 8.05 -11.75
N GLU A 125 18.20 6.85 -11.91
CA GLU A 125 16.94 6.63 -12.64
C GLU A 125 15.72 7.28 -11.98
N GLN A 126 15.69 7.42 -10.65
CA GLN A 126 14.58 8.08 -9.96
C GLN A 126 14.42 9.53 -10.42
N LYS A 127 15.54 10.22 -10.63
CA LYS A 127 15.56 11.59 -11.13
C LYS A 127 15.11 11.66 -12.58
N ARG A 128 15.48 10.67 -13.40
CA ARG A 128 15.04 10.57 -14.80
C ARG A 128 13.54 10.37 -14.91
N VAL A 129 12.99 9.37 -14.22
CA VAL A 129 11.53 9.13 -14.20
C VAL A 129 10.78 10.35 -13.67
N ALA A 130 11.24 10.99 -12.59
CA ALA A 130 10.62 12.22 -12.09
C ALA A 130 10.67 13.37 -13.12
N ALA A 131 11.79 13.56 -13.81
CA ALA A 131 11.91 14.57 -14.86
C ALA A 131 10.97 14.30 -16.04
N MET A 132 10.76 13.03 -16.40
CA MET A 132 9.80 12.65 -17.44
C MET A 132 8.36 12.92 -17.00
N MET A 133 7.99 12.57 -15.76
CA MET A 133 6.67 12.89 -15.22
C MET A 133 6.43 14.40 -15.18
N LEU A 134 7.44 15.20 -14.82
CA LEU A 134 7.39 16.67 -14.88
C LEU A 134 7.23 17.19 -16.31
N ALA A 135 7.90 16.58 -17.29
CA ALA A 135 7.77 16.93 -18.70
C ALA A 135 6.36 16.65 -19.27
N LEU A 136 5.64 15.67 -18.68
CA LEU A 136 4.22 15.42 -18.95
C LEU A 136 3.28 16.39 -18.23
N GLY A 137 3.84 17.36 -17.48
CA GLY A 137 3.08 18.33 -16.71
C GLY A 137 2.57 17.81 -15.38
N PHE A 138 3.05 16.67 -14.88
CA PHE A 138 2.67 16.16 -13.56
C PHE A 138 3.58 16.76 -12.48
N HIS A 139 2.96 17.32 -11.44
CA HIS A 139 3.68 17.93 -10.32
C HIS A 139 3.51 17.14 -9.01
N ALA A 140 2.44 16.35 -8.88
CA ALA A 140 2.21 15.55 -7.69
C ALA A 140 1.59 14.19 -8.02
N VAL A 141 1.74 13.28 -7.06
CA VAL A 141 1.12 11.97 -7.03
C VAL A 141 0.29 11.84 -5.76
N LEU A 142 -1.01 11.56 -5.92
CA LEU A 142 -1.89 11.10 -4.85
C LEU A 142 -1.74 9.60 -4.73
N VAL A 143 -1.63 9.10 -3.49
CA VAL A 143 -1.42 7.69 -3.21
C VAL A 143 -2.39 7.23 -2.13
N VAL A 144 -3.05 6.10 -2.37
CA VAL A 144 -3.94 5.38 -1.46
C VAL A 144 -3.26 4.07 -1.11
N PRO A 145 -2.67 3.94 0.09
CA PRO A 145 -2.21 2.65 0.59
C PRO A 145 -3.42 1.77 0.93
N VAL A 146 -3.35 0.49 0.56
CA VAL A 146 -4.40 -0.49 0.80
C VAL A 146 -3.80 -1.66 1.56
N HIS A 147 -3.97 -1.66 2.88
CA HIS A 147 -3.52 -2.75 3.74
C HIS A 147 -4.51 -3.91 3.64
N LEU A 148 -4.02 -5.05 3.16
CA LEU A 148 -4.78 -6.24 2.84
C LEU A 148 -4.48 -7.36 3.85
N PRO A 149 -5.34 -8.40 3.94
CA PRO A 149 -5.04 -9.57 4.74
C PRO A 149 -3.68 -10.19 4.40
N ARG A 150 -3.10 -10.91 5.36
CA ARG A 150 -1.80 -11.59 5.23
C ARG A 150 -0.61 -10.62 5.10
N GLY A 151 -0.71 -9.41 5.67
CA GLY A 151 0.37 -8.41 5.66
C GLY A 151 0.69 -7.81 4.29
N ARG A 152 -0.16 -8.04 3.29
CA ARG A 152 0.00 -7.50 1.94
C ARG A 152 -0.37 -6.02 1.92
N VAL A 153 0.35 -5.24 1.13
CA VAL A 153 0.05 -3.81 0.96
C VAL A 153 -0.09 -3.54 -0.54
N ALA A 154 -1.30 -3.30 -1.02
CA ALA A 154 -1.53 -2.79 -2.36
C ALA A 154 -1.48 -1.25 -2.35
N MET A 155 -1.39 -0.66 -3.53
CA MET A 155 -1.38 0.78 -3.69
C MET A 155 -2.17 1.17 -4.94
N LEU A 156 -3.06 2.15 -4.79
CA LEU A 156 -3.72 2.84 -5.89
C LEU A 156 -3.30 4.31 -5.83
N GLY A 157 -3.05 4.95 -6.96
CA GLY A 157 -2.64 6.35 -6.98
C GLY A 157 -2.99 7.03 -8.29
N TRP A 158 -2.81 8.35 -8.32
CA TRP A 158 -3.00 9.16 -9.51
C TRP A 158 -1.91 10.21 -9.59
N ALA A 159 -1.35 10.41 -10.79
CA ALA A 159 -0.46 11.52 -11.08
C ALA A 159 -1.23 12.63 -11.82
N GLY A 160 -0.90 13.88 -11.49
CA GLY A 160 -1.59 15.03 -12.07
C GLY A 160 -0.82 16.35 -11.93
N PRO A 161 -1.32 17.42 -12.58
CA PRO A 161 -0.66 18.73 -12.63
C PRO A 161 -0.76 19.53 -11.33
N GLN A 162 -1.52 19.04 -10.35
CA GLN A 162 -1.72 19.68 -9.06
C GLN A 162 -0.41 19.80 -8.29
N THR A 163 -0.28 20.91 -7.56
CA THR A 163 0.74 21.08 -6.52
C THR A 163 0.45 20.19 -5.32
N LEU A 164 1.44 19.96 -4.46
CA LEU A 164 1.25 19.17 -3.23
C LEU A 164 0.07 19.70 -2.39
N VAL A 165 0.00 21.02 -2.19
CA VAL A 165 -1.05 21.68 -1.40
C VAL A 165 -2.45 21.46 -1.99
N GLU A 166 -2.57 21.45 -3.32
CA GLU A 166 -3.85 21.17 -4.00
C GLU A 166 -4.27 19.71 -3.82
N VAL A 167 -3.33 18.77 -3.87
CA VAL A 167 -3.62 17.35 -3.59
C VAL A 167 -3.98 17.14 -2.12
N GLU A 168 -3.32 17.82 -1.17
CA GLU A 168 -3.67 17.77 0.25
C GLU A 168 -5.07 18.31 0.52
N ALA A 169 -5.44 19.43 -0.12
CA ALA A 169 -6.80 19.97 -0.05
C ALA A 169 -7.83 19.01 -0.68
N LEU A 170 -7.48 18.33 -1.77
CA LEU A 170 -8.30 17.29 -2.37
C LEU A 170 -8.52 16.12 -1.42
N LEU A 171 -7.45 15.65 -0.76
CA LEU A 171 -7.51 14.54 0.19
C LEU A 171 -8.36 14.87 1.42
N ALA A 172 -8.38 16.12 1.87
CA ALA A 172 -9.24 16.56 2.96
C ALA A 172 -10.74 16.37 2.66
N VAL A 173 -11.12 16.37 1.37
CA VAL A 173 -12.53 16.21 0.93
C VAL A 173 -12.80 14.79 0.43
N ALA A 174 -11.98 14.29 -0.49
CA ALA A 174 -12.19 13.03 -1.20
C ALA A 174 -11.51 11.81 -0.54
N GLY A 175 -10.72 12.01 0.52
CA GLY A 175 -9.93 10.96 1.16
C GLY A 175 -10.71 9.68 1.50
N PRO A 176 -11.88 9.75 2.18
CA PRO A 176 -12.67 8.57 2.49
C PRO A 176 -13.14 7.80 1.25
N ALA A 177 -13.56 8.50 0.20
CA ALA A 177 -14.01 7.90 -1.05
C ALA A 177 -12.84 7.22 -1.80
N LEU A 178 -11.68 7.86 -1.82
CA LEU A 178 -10.46 7.32 -2.44
C LEU A 178 -9.93 6.11 -1.69
N LEU A 179 -9.99 6.10 -0.36
CA LEU A 179 -9.66 4.93 0.46
C LEU A 179 -10.57 3.75 0.10
N ALA A 180 -11.89 3.97 0.04
CA ALA A 180 -12.84 2.95 -0.37
C ALA A 180 -12.56 2.45 -1.80
N ALA A 181 -12.24 3.36 -2.73
CA ALA A 181 -11.87 2.99 -4.09
C ALA A 181 -10.63 2.08 -4.15
N GLY A 182 -9.59 2.38 -3.37
CA GLY A 182 -8.40 1.55 -3.24
C GLY A 182 -8.73 0.12 -2.81
N HIS A 183 -9.58 -0.03 -1.79
CA HIS A 183 -10.02 -1.34 -1.31
C HIS A 183 -10.87 -2.10 -2.35
N TYR A 184 -11.85 -1.44 -2.97
CA TYR A 184 -12.72 -2.10 -3.97
C TYR A 184 -11.95 -2.54 -5.20
N PHE A 185 -11.05 -1.70 -5.73
CA PHE A 185 -10.23 -2.09 -6.88
C PHE A 185 -9.26 -3.22 -6.53
N SER A 186 -8.65 -3.19 -5.33
CA SER A 186 -7.75 -4.26 -4.88
C SER A 186 -8.48 -5.59 -4.68
N ALA A 187 -9.70 -5.56 -4.16
CA ALA A 187 -10.56 -6.74 -4.03
C ALA A 187 -10.94 -7.30 -5.40
N LEU A 188 -11.39 -6.45 -6.32
CA LEU A 188 -11.71 -6.83 -7.69
C LEU A 188 -10.53 -7.52 -8.40
N ALA A 189 -9.34 -6.92 -8.30
CA ALA A 189 -8.12 -7.48 -8.88
C ALA A 189 -7.68 -8.81 -8.23
N ALA A 190 -7.93 -8.98 -6.93
CA ALA A 190 -7.68 -10.23 -6.23
C ALA A 190 -8.65 -11.34 -6.68
N SER A 191 -9.93 -11.00 -6.84
CA SER A 191 -10.97 -11.90 -7.34
C SER A 191 -10.63 -12.44 -8.73
N GLU A 192 -10.27 -11.55 -9.66
CA GLU A 192 -9.87 -11.89 -11.02
C GLU A 192 -8.60 -12.75 -11.09
N ALA A 193 -7.69 -12.56 -10.13
CA ALA A 193 -6.48 -13.37 -10.00
C ALA A 193 -6.74 -14.74 -9.35
N GLY A 194 -7.98 -15.07 -8.98
CA GLY A 194 -8.31 -16.27 -8.20
C GLY A 194 -7.71 -16.27 -6.79
N ALA A 195 -7.34 -15.09 -6.28
CA ALA A 195 -6.74 -14.93 -4.95
C ALA A 195 -7.79 -14.77 -3.84
N ASP A 196 -9.08 -14.66 -4.21
CA ASP A 196 -10.21 -14.79 -3.29
C ASP A 196 -10.42 -16.27 -2.94
N GLY A 197 -9.56 -16.78 -2.07
CA GLY A 197 -9.81 -18.06 -1.40
C GLY A 197 -10.86 -17.89 -0.29
N PRO A 198 -11.77 -18.87 -0.09
CA PRO A 198 -12.70 -18.86 1.03
C PRO A 198 -11.97 -18.65 2.37
N ARG A 199 -12.64 -17.92 3.26
CA ARG A 199 -12.25 -17.74 4.66
C ARG A 199 -12.41 -19.09 5.34
N GLU A 200 -11.33 -19.67 5.83
CA GLU A 200 -11.47 -20.67 6.89
C GLU A 200 -12.19 -19.99 8.06
N GLU A 201 -13.43 -20.40 8.28
CA GLU A 201 -14.10 -20.29 9.58
C GLU A 201 -13.37 -21.21 10.57
N GLU A 202 -12.12 -20.91 10.91
CA GLU A 202 -11.35 -21.79 11.79
C GLU A 202 -10.70 -20.98 12.89
N ARG A 203 -11.20 -21.21 14.11
CA ARG A 203 -10.53 -20.79 15.34
C ARG A 203 -9.06 -21.21 15.23
N THR A 204 -8.15 -20.33 15.62
CA THR A 204 -6.74 -20.71 15.69
C THR A 204 -6.61 -21.96 16.58
N PRO A 205 -5.94 -23.03 16.15
CA PRO A 205 -5.85 -24.28 16.90
C PRO A 205 -4.89 -24.19 18.10
N LEU A 206 -4.35 -22.99 18.38
CA LEU A 206 -3.33 -22.77 19.40
C LEU A 206 -3.93 -22.70 20.80
N THR A 207 -3.31 -23.44 21.71
CA THR A 207 -3.52 -23.33 23.15
C THR A 207 -2.88 -22.04 23.70
N PRO A 208 -3.26 -21.57 24.90
CA PRO A 208 -2.64 -20.40 25.52
C PRO A 208 -1.10 -20.50 25.64
N ARG A 209 -0.55 -21.68 25.97
CA ARG A 209 0.89 -21.88 26.10
C ARG A 209 1.64 -21.85 24.76
N GLU A 210 1.02 -22.41 23.73
CA GLU A 210 1.53 -22.31 22.36
C GLU A 210 1.52 -20.87 21.87
N TRP A 211 0.48 -20.10 22.21
CA TRP A 211 0.39 -18.66 21.97
C TRP A 211 1.52 -17.88 22.65
N ASP A 212 1.76 -18.11 23.94
CA ASP A 212 2.82 -17.44 24.70
C ASP A 212 4.20 -17.71 24.10
N CYS A 213 4.50 -18.98 23.81
CA CYS A 213 5.79 -19.37 23.23
C CYS A 213 5.97 -18.79 21.81
N LEU A 214 4.93 -18.82 20.98
CA LEU A 214 4.99 -18.29 19.62
C LEU A 214 5.22 -16.78 19.59
N ARG A 215 4.59 -16.01 20.48
CA ARG A 215 4.78 -14.57 20.57
C ARG A 215 6.22 -14.19 20.93
N LEU A 216 6.78 -14.85 21.95
CA LEU A 216 8.16 -14.60 22.35
C LEU A 216 9.14 -15.07 21.28
N LEU A 217 8.88 -16.20 20.61
CA LEU A 217 9.67 -16.64 19.47
C LEU A 217 9.67 -15.58 18.34
N ALA A 218 8.50 -15.02 18.02
CA ALA A 218 8.39 -13.99 16.98
C ALA A 218 9.23 -12.75 17.34
N GLN A 219 9.22 -12.33 18.61
CA GLN A 219 10.03 -11.21 19.13
C GLN A 219 11.55 -11.48 19.18
N GLY A 220 12.00 -12.67 18.76
CA GLY A 220 13.41 -13.01 18.65
C GLY A 220 14.02 -13.67 19.90
N PHE A 221 13.21 -14.04 20.90
CA PHE A 221 13.68 -14.76 22.08
C PHE A 221 14.08 -16.21 21.72
N ARG A 222 15.15 -16.69 22.35
CA ARG A 222 15.61 -18.09 22.28
C ARG A 222 14.80 -18.96 23.23
N GLU A 223 14.74 -20.26 22.97
CA GLU A 223 13.98 -21.23 23.80
C GLU A 223 14.32 -21.15 25.30
N ALA A 224 15.59 -20.94 25.64
CA ALA A 224 16.03 -20.80 27.03
C ALA A 224 15.50 -19.51 27.69
N GLU A 225 15.44 -18.42 26.94
CA GLU A 225 14.91 -17.14 27.42
C GLU A 225 13.38 -17.22 27.58
N ILE A 226 12.69 -17.86 26.63
CA ILE A 226 11.25 -18.15 26.70
C ILE A 226 10.94 -19.05 27.92
N ALA A 227 11.76 -20.07 28.14
CA ALA A 227 11.62 -21.01 29.26
C ALA A 227 11.73 -20.29 30.60
N GLN A 228 12.74 -19.41 30.74
CA GLN A 228 12.93 -18.58 31.91
C GLN A 228 11.72 -17.67 32.15
N GLN A 229 11.22 -17.01 31.10
CA GLN A 229 10.09 -16.08 31.20
C GLN A 229 8.77 -16.78 31.56
N ASN A 230 8.56 -17.99 31.05
CA ASN A 230 7.34 -18.76 31.29
C ASN A 230 7.40 -19.69 32.50
N GLY A 231 8.57 -19.79 33.17
CA GLY A 231 8.77 -20.66 34.34
C GLY A 231 8.66 -22.16 34.01
N ILE A 232 9.09 -22.57 32.81
CA ILE A 232 9.04 -23.96 32.32
C ILE A 232 10.41 -24.41 31.80
N ALA A 233 10.58 -25.70 31.50
CA ALA A 233 11.83 -26.21 30.93
C ALA A 233 11.99 -25.81 29.45
N PRO A 234 13.22 -25.60 28.94
CA PRO A 234 13.48 -25.37 27.52
C PRO A 234 12.93 -26.47 26.59
N THR A 235 12.95 -27.73 27.05
CA THR A 235 12.35 -28.86 26.34
C THR A 235 10.83 -28.75 26.22
N THR A 236 10.15 -28.17 27.21
CA THR A 236 8.70 -27.91 27.19
C THR A 236 8.36 -26.77 26.23
N VAL A 237 9.17 -25.69 26.19
CA VAL A 237 9.03 -24.64 25.17
C VAL A 237 9.16 -25.23 23.77
N ARG A 238 10.19 -26.06 23.56
CA ARG A 238 10.43 -26.75 22.30
C ARG A 238 9.22 -27.55 21.85
N TYR A 239 8.65 -28.34 22.75
CA TYR A 239 7.44 -29.12 22.51
C TYR A 239 6.25 -28.22 22.07
N HIS A 240 6.01 -27.11 22.76
CA HIS A 240 4.95 -26.18 22.36
C HIS A 240 5.20 -25.57 20.97
N LEU A 241 6.43 -25.16 20.66
CA LEU A 241 6.76 -24.59 19.36
C LEU A 241 6.70 -25.61 18.20
N ASP A 242 7.03 -26.86 18.46
CA ASP A 242 6.89 -27.94 17.48
C ASP A 242 5.41 -28.23 17.18
N ASN A 243 4.55 -28.20 18.20
CA ASN A 243 3.10 -28.30 18.01
C ASN A 243 2.54 -27.10 17.23
N VAL A 244 3.02 -25.88 17.48
CA VAL A 244 2.64 -24.69 16.69
C VAL A 244 3.02 -24.89 15.22
N ALA A 245 4.25 -25.33 14.95
CA ALA A 245 4.70 -25.57 13.59
C ALA A 245 3.84 -26.63 12.89
N ALA A 246 3.53 -27.74 13.56
CA ALA A 246 2.63 -28.77 13.03
C ALA A 246 1.23 -28.23 12.73
N LYS A 247 0.64 -27.46 13.65
CA LYS A 247 -0.70 -26.84 13.49
C LYS A 247 -0.77 -25.83 12.35
N PHE A 248 0.32 -25.15 12.03
CA PHE A 248 0.40 -24.22 10.90
C PHE A 248 0.91 -24.87 9.60
N GLY A 249 1.19 -26.17 9.58
CA GLY A 249 1.83 -26.83 8.43
C GLY A 249 3.22 -26.25 8.10
N ALA A 250 3.88 -25.67 9.10
CA ALA A 250 5.14 -24.98 8.92
C ALA A 250 6.33 -25.96 8.95
N LYS A 251 7.21 -25.86 7.95
CA LYS A 251 8.47 -26.62 7.89
C LYS A 251 9.45 -26.33 9.04
N THR A 252 9.41 -25.13 9.61
CA THR A 252 10.31 -24.70 10.69
C THR A 252 9.55 -23.78 11.65
N ARG A 253 10.07 -23.59 12.85
CA ARG A 253 9.51 -22.64 13.83
C ARG A 253 9.60 -21.20 13.35
N ALA A 254 10.66 -20.85 12.63
CA ALA A 254 10.79 -19.55 11.97
C ALA A 254 9.71 -19.36 10.88
N HIS A 255 9.42 -20.41 10.11
CA HIS A 255 8.31 -20.39 9.16
C HIS A 255 6.95 -20.27 9.87
N ALA A 256 6.76 -20.94 11.02
CA ALA A 256 5.55 -20.81 11.83
C ALA A 256 5.37 -19.38 12.36
N ALA A 257 6.45 -18.75 12.84
CA ALA A 257 6.45 -17.35 13.24
C ALA A 257 6.13 -16.41 12.06
N ALA A 258 6.68 -16.67 10.86
CA ALA A 258 6.38 -15.90 9.66
C ALA A 258 4.92 -16.02 9.21
N ILE A 259 4.35 -17.23 9.24
CA ILE A 259 2.92 -17.45 8.98
C ILE A 259 2.08 -16.68 10.00
N ALA A 260 2.40 -16.80 11.29
CA ALA A 260 1.67 -16.11 12.35
C ALA A 260 1.74 -14.59 12.23
N ALA A 261 2.89 -14.04 11.85
CA ALA A 261 3.07 -12.61 11.57
C ALA A 261 2.21 -12.17 10.39
N GLY A 262 2.23 -12.91 9.28
CA GLY A 262 1.36 -12.64 8.14
C GLY A 262 -0.11 -12.63 8.53
N LEU A 263 -0.56 -13.60 9.35
CA LEU A 263 -1.93 -13.67 9.84
C LEU A 263 -2.30 -12.63 10.91
N GLY A 264 -1.35 -11.81 11.38
CA GLY A 264 -1.58 -10.82 12.43
C GLY A 264 -1.79 -11.43 13.83
N LEU A 265 -1.31 -12.66 14.05
CA LEU A 265 -1.51 -13.39 15.30
C LEU A 265 -0.56 -12.90 16.40
N VAL A 266 0.68 -12.57 16.07
CA VAL A 266 1.76 -12.29 17.05
C VAL A 266 1.88 -10.83 17.50
N GLY A 267 1.04 -9.92 16.99
CA GLY A 267 1.07 -8.50 17.36
C GLY A 267 2.26 -7.74 16.76
N GLU A 268 2.68 -6.65 17.41
CA GLU A 268 3.90 -5.91 17.05
C GLU A 268 5.14 -6.75 17.42
N VAL A 269 6.05 -6.89 16.45
CA VAL A 269 7.28 -7.70 16.54
C VAL A 269 8.48 -6.85 16.15
#